data_AF-A0A177E488-F1
#
_entry.id   AF-A0A177E488-F1
#
_cell.length_a   1.000
_cell.length_b   1.000
_cell.length_c   1.000
_cell.angle_alpha   90.00
_cell.angle_beta   90.00
_cell.angle_gamma   90.00
#
_symmetry.space_group_name_H-M   'P 1'
#
loop_
_entity.id
_entity.type
_entity.pdbx_description
1 polymer ?
#
loop_
_entity_poly.entity_id
_entity_poly.type
_entity_poly.pdbx_seq_one_letter_code
_entity_poly.pdbx_strand_id
1 'polypeptide(L)'
;MPQHRSAAKALRQSLKRRMRNKAIRTRVKTEVKKFLTALQTGTIEEAEKAFIKAQSMIQRAVSKGVLHHRTAARKISRLAAKLNAKKAAATSSEA
;
A
#
# COMPACT_ATOMS: atom_id res chain seq x y z
N MET A 1 -28.43 -19.07 -1.83
CA MET A 1 -27.65 -19.92 -0.89
C MET A 1 -27.01 -21.06 -1.68
N PRO A 2 -25.82 -21.58 -1.35
CA PRO A 2 -25.20 -22.65 -2.13
C PRO A 2 -26.10 -23.89 -2.17
N GLN A 3 -26.41 -24.39 -3.37
CA GLN A 3 -27.26 -25.57 -3.56
C GLN A 3 -26.45 -26.89 -3.56
N HIS A 4 -25.15 -26.81 -3.84
CA HIS A 4 -24.24 -27.97 -3.85
C HIS A 4 -23.20 -27.91 -2.72
N ARG A 5 -22.76 -29.08 -2.22
CA ARG A 5 -21.77 -29.19 -1.13
C ARG A 5 -20.43 -28.50 -1.49
N SER A 6 -20.00 -28.62 -2.74
CA SER A 6 -18.79 -27.96 -3.26
C SER A 6 -18.89 -26.43 -3.19
N ALA A 7 -20.04 -25.88 -3.58
CA ALA A 7 -20.32 -24.45 -3.53
C ALA A 7 -20.36 -23.93 -2.07
N ALA A 8 -20.94 -24.69 -1.13
CA ALA A 8 -20.94 -24.34 0.29
C ALA A 8 -19.51 -24.29 0.87
N LYS A 9 -18.63 -25.22 0.45
CA LYS A 9 -17.20 -25.20 0.82
C LYS A 9 -16.49 -23.97 0.23
N ALA A 10 -16.71 -23.67 -1.05
CA ALA A 10 -16.12 -22.51 -1.71
C ALA A 10 -16.53 -21.19 -1.03
N LEU A 11 -17.81 -21.06 -0.65
CA LEU A 11 -18.31 -19.91 0.09
C LEU A 11 -17.57 -19.72 1.42
N ARG A 12 -17.45 -20.78 2.25
CA ARG A 12 -16.71 -20.71 3.52
C ARG A 12 -15.25 -20.30 3.32
N GLN A 13 -14.58 -20.84 2.30
CA GLN A 13 -13.20 -20.47 1.98
C GLN A 13 -13.08 -19.02 1.51
N SER A 14 -14.03 -18.55 0.69
CA SER A 14 -14.06 -17.18 0.18
C SER A 14 -14.17 -16.16 1.32
N LEU A 15 -15.01 -16.42 2.33
CA LEU A 15 -15.18 -15.54 3.48
C LEU A 15 -13.88 -15.42 4.29
N LYS A 16 -13.20 -16.54 4.55
CA LYS A 16 -11.89 -16.55 5.23
C LYS A 16 -10.83 -15.76 4.45
N ARG A 17 -10.76 -15.97 3.12
CA ARG A 17 -9.84 -15.22 2.24
C ARG A 17 -10.19 -13.73 2.21
N ARG A 18 -11.48 -13.39 2.15
CA ARG A 18 -11.98 -12.00 2.15
C ARG A 18 -11.53 -11.25 3.40
N MET A 19 -11.67 -11.86 4.58
CA MET A 19 -11.27 -11.22 5.85
C MET A 19 -9.76 -10.94 5.90
N ARG A 20 -8.92 -11.92 5.54
CA ARG A 20 -7.47 -11.73 5.47
C ARG A 20 -7.07 -10.65 4.46
N ASN A 21 -7.65 -10.69 3.25
CA ASN A 21 -7.36 -9.72 2.20
C ASN A 21 -7.83 -8.31 2.59
N LYS A 22 -8.97 -8.18 3.27
CA LYS A 22 -9.46 -6.90 3.79
C LYS A 22 -8.45 -6.30 4.77
N ALA A 23 -8.00 -7.07 5.76
CA ALA A 23 -7.02 -6.60 6.74
C ALA A 23 -5.71 -6.11 6.09
N ILE A 24 -5.17 -6.88 5.13
CA ILE A 24 -3.94 -6.51 4.42
C ILE A 24 -4.14 -5.25 3.57
N ARG A 25 -5.24 -5.16 2.82
CA ARG A 25 -5.56 -3.96 2.03
C ARG A 25 -5.73 -2.73 2.91
N THR A 26 -6.40 -2.85 4.05
CA THR A 26 -6.56 -1.74 5.00
C THR A 26 -5.22 -1.29 5.54
N ARG A 27 -4.34 -2.21 5.98
CA ARG A 27 -2.98 -1.87 6.44
C ARG A 27 -2.19 -1.11 5.37
N VAL A 28 -2.21 -1.57 4.12
CA VAL A 28 -1.57 -0.86 3.01
C VAL A 28 -2.15 0.56 2.83
N LYS A 29 -3.48 0.71 2.88
CA LYS A 29 -4.12 2.04 2.78
C LYS A 29 -3.71 2.95 3.94
N THR A 30 -3.63 2.43 5.16
CA THR A 30 -3.23 3.20 6.34
C THR A 30 -1.79 3.69 6.23
N GLU A 31 -0.84 2.83 5.84
CA GLU A 31 0.56 3.24 5.66
C GLU A 31 0.74 4.24 4.52
N VAL A 32 0.00 4.08 3.41
CA VAL A 32 -0.01 5.08 2.34
C VAL A 32 -0.58 6.42 2.84
N LYS A 33 -1.62 6.41 3.67
CA LYS A 33 -2.17 7.63 4.27
C LYS A 33 -1.15 8.31 5.18
N LYS A 34 -0.44 7.56 6.03
CA LYS A 34 0.63 8.08 6.90
C LYS A 34 1.76 8.74 6.10
N PHE A 35 2.15 8.16 4.97
CA PHE A 35 3.13 8.78 4.07
C PHE A 35 2.60 10.08 3.47
N LEU A 36 1.35 10.10 3.01
CA LEU A 36 0.76 11.32 2.43
C LEU A 36 0.63 12.43 3.46
N THR A 37 0.29 12.12 4.71
CA THR A 37 0.27 13.11 5.80
C THR A 37 1.68 13.61 6.12
N ALA A 38 2.67 12.71 6.22
CA ALA A 38 4.06 13.10 6.44
C ALA A 38 4.62 14.01 5.34
N LEU A 39 4.25 13.77 4.08
CA LEU A 39 4.62 14.64 2.95
C LEU A 39 4.00 16.05 3.02
N GLN A 40 2.86 16.19 3.69
CA GLN A 40 2.15 17.48 3.79
C GLN A 40 2.62 18.29 4.98
N THR A 41 2.83 17.66 6.14
CA THR A 41 3.05 18.34 7.41
C THR A 41 4.45 18.18 7.98
N GLY A 42 5.20 17.15 7.56
CA GLY A 42 6.46 16.75 8.17
C GLY A 42 7.69 17.16 7.37
N THR A 43 8.85 16.76 7.89
CA THR A 43 10.15 16.94 7.23
C THR A 43 10.36 15.89 6.14
N ILE A 44 11.31 16.16 5.23
CA ILE A 44 11.65 15.23 4.13
C ILE A 44 12.12 13.87 4.68
N GLU A 45 12.89 13.86 5.77
CA GLU A 45 13.37 12.64 6.41
C GLU A 45 12.24 11.76 6.97
N GLU A 46 11.22 12.37 7.57
CA GLU A 46 10.05 11.66 8.07
C GLU A 46 9.26 11.04 6.91
N ALA A 47 9.11 11.79 5.81
CA ALA A 47 8.47 11.30 4.60
C ALA A 47 9.24 10.11 3.98
N GLU A 48 10.56 10.13 3.99
CA GLU A 48 11.40 9.00 3.56
C GLU A 48 11.22 7.76 4.42
N LYS A 49 11.27 7.91 5.76
CA LYS A 49 11.05 6.80 6.70
C LYS A 49 9.64 6.21 6.50
N ALA A 50 8.64 7.06 6.30
CA ALA A 50 7.27 6.63 6.02
C ALA A 50 7.15 5.93 4.66
N PHE A 51 7.89 6.38 3.64
CA PHE A 51 7.93 5.77 2.32
C PHE A 51 8.48 4.33 2.38
N ILE A 52 9.60 4.11 3.07
CA ILE A 52 10.21 2.78 3.22
C ILE A 52 9.22 1.81 3.89
N LYS A 53 8.54 2.24 4.95
CA LYS A 53 7.50 1.46 5.64
C LYS A 53 6.33 1.12 4.69
N ALA A 54 5.85 2.11 3.93
CA ALA A 54 4.77 1.90 2.97
C ALA A 54 5.17 0.95 1.84
N GLN A 55 6.39 1.09 1.29
CA GLN A 55 6.93 0.22 0.25
C GLN A 55 7.04 -1.23 0.73
N SER A 56 7.60 -1.45 1.92
CA SER A 56 7.72 -2.78 2.53
C SER A 56 6.35 -3.45 2.68
N MET A 57 5.35 -2.71 3.16
CA MET A 57 3.99 -3.23 3.31
C MET A 57 3.29 -3.54 1.98
N ILE A 58 3.52 -2.74 0.94
CA ILE A 58 3.01 -3.00 -0.40
C ILE A 58 3.64 -4.29 -0.98
N GLN A 59 4.95 -4.46 -0.84
CA GLN A 59 5.64 -5.67 -1.33
C GLN A 59 5.21 -6.92 -0.57
N ARG A 60 5.06 -6.84 0.76
CA ARG A 60 4.50 -7.95 1.57
C ARG A 60 3.10 -8.35 1.10
N ALA A 61 2.27 -7.39 0.68
CA ALA A 61 0.94 -7.69 0.14
C ALA A 61 0.98 -8.44 -1.20
N VAL A 62 2.05 -8.29 -2.00
CA VAL A 62 2.30 -9.09 -3.21
C VAL A 62 2.67 -10.51 -2.81
N SER A 63 3.61 -10.70 -1.88
CA SER A 63 4.01 -12.03 -1.41
C SER A 63 2.84 -12.82 -0.80
N LYS A 64 1.86 -12.13 -0.21
CA LYS A 64 0.63 -12.76 0.32
C LYS A 64 -0.48 -12.94 -0.74
N GLY A 65 -0.23 -12.61 -2.00
CA GLY A 65 -1.17 -12.77 -3.12
C GLY A 65 -2.37 -11.82 -3.08
N VAL A 66 -2.30 -10.73 -2.30
CA VAL A 66 -3.42 -9.78 -2.15
C VAL A 66 -3.40 -8.70 -3.23
N LEU A 67 -2.19 -8.32 -3.68
CA LEU A 67 -1.97 -7.36 -4.75
C LEU A 67 -1.15 -8.01 -5.87
N HIS A 68 -1.50 -7.70 -7.12
CA HIS A 68 -0.68 -8.06 -8.26
C HIS A 68 0.60 -7.22 -8.32
N HIS A 69 1.71 -7.80 -8.75
CA HIS A 69 3.03 -7.12 -8.79
C HIS A 69 2.98 -5.80 -9.57
N ARG A 70 2.28 -5.74 -10.71
CA ARG A 70 2.09 -4.48 -11.47
C ARG A 70 1.34 -3.41 -10.69
N THR A 71 0.36 -3.81 -9.86
CA THR A 71 -0.39 -2.85 -9.02
C THR A 71 0.49 -2.31 -7.90
N ALA A 72 1.33 -3.17 -7.30
CA ALA A 72 2.32 -2.75 -6.33
C ALA A 72 3.36 -1.80 -6.95
N ALA A 73 3.93 -2.15 -8.11
CA ALA A 73 4.88 -1.32 -8.84
C ALA A 73 4.31 0.07 -9.17
N ARG A 74 3.09 0.14 -9.71
CA ARG A 74 2.41 1.42 -9.98
C ARG A 74 2.21 2.26 -8.71
N LYS A 75 1.87 1.63 -7.59
CA LYS A 75 1.71 2.34 -6.30
C LYS A 75 3.05 2.89 -5.81
N ILE A 76 4.10 2.08 -5.81
CA ILE A 76 5.44 2.49 -5.37
C ILE A 76 5.97 3.62 -6.24
N SER A 77 5.89 3.48 -7.56
CA SER A 77 6.32 4.52 -8.51
C SER A 77 5.61 5.85 -8.29
N ARG A 78 4.29 5.85 -8.10
CA ARG A 78 3.53 7.08 -7.82
C ARG A 78 3.90 7.75 -6.49
N LEU A 79 4.21 6.96 -5.46
CA LEU A 79 4.64 7.51 -4.16
C LEU A 79 6.06 8.07 -4.23
N ALA A 80 6.96 7.36 -4.93
CA ALA A 80 8.34 7.81 -5.15
C ALA A 80 8.37 9.13 -5.95
N ALA A 81 7.56 9.24 -7.01
CA ALA A 81 7.45 10.47 -7.80
C ALA A 81 7.04 11.68 -6.95
N LYS A 82 6.11 11.50 -6.00
CA LYS A 82 5.68 12.57 -5.08
C LYS A 82 6.78 12.98 -4.10
N LEU A 83 7.52 12.02 -3.56
CA LEU A 83 8.65 12.30 -2.67
C LEU A 83 9.76 13.05 -3.42
N ASN A 84 10.09 12.59 -4.63
CA ASN A 84 11.10 13.22 -5.47
C ASN A 84 10.69 14.64 -5.87
N ALA A 85 9.41 14.88 -6.21
CA ALA A 85 8.92 16.21 -6.51
C ALA A 85 9.06 17.17 -5.30
N LYS A 86 8.78 16.68 -4.09
CA LYS A 86 8.99 17.46 -2.85
C LYS A 86 10.46 17.76 -2.59
N LYS A 87 11.36 16.80 -2.84
CA LYS A 87 12.81 17.01 -2.75
C LYS A 87 13.30 18.04 -3.78
N ALA A 88 12.86 17.92 -5.03
CA ALA A 88 13.25 18.83 -6.11
C ALA A 88 12.82 20.28 -5.82
N ALA A 89 11.62 20.47 -5.27
CA ALA A 89 11.14 21.79 -4.85
C ALA A 89 11.95 22.39 -3.69
N ALA A 90 12.52 21.56 -2.82
CA ALA A 90 13.42 22.03 -1.76
C ALA A 90 14.78 22.46 -2.33
N THR A 91 15.36 21.67 -3.24
CA THR A 91 16.66 21.99 -3.87
C THR A 91 16.63 23.24 -4.74
N SER A 92 15.47 23.60 -5.33
CA SER A 92 15.33 24.84 -6.11
C SER A 92 15.19 26.11 -5.26
N SER A 93 15.09 25.98 -3.93
CA SER A 93 15.04 27.11 -3.00
C SER A 93 16.43 27.52 -2.46
N GLU A 94 17.44 26.68 -2.66
CA GLU A 94 18.83 26.91 -2.22
C GLU A 94 19.75 27.40 -3.36
N ALA A 95 19.21 27.53 -4.58
CA ALA A 95 19.88 28.12 -5.75
C ALA A 95 19.20 29.46 -6.11
#